data_AF-A0A932CVX9-F1
#
_entry.id   AF-A0A932CVX9-F1
#
_cell.length_a   1.000
_cell.length_b   1.000
_cell.length_c   1.000
_cell.angle_alpha   90.00
_cell.angle_beta   90.00
_cell.angle_gamma   90.00
#
_symmetry.space_group_name_H-M   'P 1'
#
loop_
_entity.id
_entity.type
_entity.pdbx_description
1 polymer ?
#
loop_
_entity_poly.entity_id
_entity_poly.type
_entity_poly.pdbx_seq_one_letter_code
_entity_poly.pdbx_strand_id
1 'polypeptide(L)'
;MNAILAQLAEHRGGLDGHFDGSLPVEDPMRGYLADRRQLLQEAINHPESRNLPLADREALQRELAIVYRLRVFSTHVTVQFEREFRSQIDRGYSTLGLAVPRFGHMSRSEALAEIARFEEALRGRGSPPAEARELHDLLTRGLRNLSEDVVPRSWL
;
A
#
# COMPACT_ATOMS: atom_id res chain seq x y z
N MET A 1 -6.59 -2.67 -30.22
CA MET A 1 -6.17 -2.47 -28.83
C MET A 1 -6.63 -1.08 -28.42
N ASN A 2 -7.44 -0.96 -27.35
CA ASN A 2 -7.98 0.33 -26.91
C ASN A 2 -6.84 1.31 -26.57
N ALA A 3 -6.92 2.54 -27.05
CA ALA A 3 -5.90 3.57 -26.82
C ALA A 3 -5.63 3.82 -25.32
N ILE A 4 -6.67 3.74 -24.47
CA ILE A 4 -6.54 3.90 -23.02
C ILE A 4 -5.77 2.72 -22.40
N LEU A 5 -6.02 1.48 -22.86
CA LEU A 5 -5.27 0.31 -22.38
C LEU A 5 -3.80 0.34 -22.83
N ALA A 6 -3.53 0.87 -24.03
CA ALA A 6 -2.16 1.10 -24.49
C ALA A 6 -1.43 2.16 -23.65
N GLN A 7 -2.09 3.30 -23.39
CA GLN A 7 -1.57 4.33 -22.48
C GLN A 7 -1.33 3.79 -21.07
N LEU A 8 -2.22 2.93 -20.56
CA LEU A 8 -2.02 2.27 -19.27
C LEU A 8 -0.80 1.33 -19.28
N ALA A 9 -0.47 0.68 -20.40
CA ALA A 9 0.72 -0.16 -20.47
C ALA A 9 2.00 0.68 -20.50
N GLU A 10 2.01 1.81 -21.21
CA GLU A 10 3.13 2.74 -21.30
C GLU A 10 3.41 3.45 -19.96
N HIS A 11 2.35 3.80 -19.22
CA HIS A 11 2.42 4.39 -17.89
C HIS A 11 2.53 3.34 -16.77
N ARG A 12 3.38 2.31 -16.89
CA ARG A 12 3.53 1.29 -15.82
C ARG A 12 4.68 1.61 -14.85
N GLY A 13 5.80 2.07 -15.37
CA GLY A 13 7.07 2.18 -14.62
C GLY A 13 7.04 3.13 -13.42
N GLY A 14 6.17 4.15 -13.40
CA GLY A 14 6.08 5.06 -12.25
C GLY A 14 5.32 4.48 -11.06
N LEU A 15 4.46 3.47 -11.27
CA LEU A 15 3.66 2.90 -10.19
C LEU A 15 4.52 2.07 -9.25
N ASP A 16 5.43 1.27 -9.82
CA ASP A 16 6.35 0.42 -9.05
C ASP A 16 7.22 1.27 -8.11
N GLY A 17 7.74 2.40 -8.59
CA GLY A 17 8.55 3.30 -7.77
C GLY A 17 7.77 3.96 -6.62
N HIS A 18 6.50 4.31 -6.82
CA HIS A 18 5.67 4.78 -5.71
C HIS A 18 5.30 3.64 -4.75
N PHE A 19 5.10 2.44 -5.27
CA PHE A 19 4.71 1.29 -4.47
C PHE A 19 5.84 0.78 -3.57
N ASP A 20 7.07 0.72 -4.09
CA ASP A 20 8.28 0.33 -3.35
C ASP A 20 8.88 1.47 -2.51
N GLY A 21 8.34 2.69 -2.65
CA GLY A 21 8.76 3.86 -1.90
C GLY A 21 9.99 4.57 -2.44
N SER A 22 10.54 4.18 -3.58
CA SER A 22 11.64 4.89 -4.25
C SER A 22 11.22 6.23 -4.86
N LEU A 23 9.92 6.42 -5.15
CA LEU A 23 9.34 7.67 -5.61
C LEU A 23 8.37 8.24 -4.55
N PRO A 24 8.61 9.46 -4.04
CA PRO A 24 7.72 10.07 -3.06
C PRO A 24 6.38 10.48 -3.70
N VAL A 25 5.33 10.57 -2.89
CA VAL A 25 4.06 11.20 -3.28
C VAL A 25 4.08 12.63 -2.75
N GLU A 26 4.40 13.58 -3.62
CA GLU A 26 4.52 15.00 -3.23
C GLU A 26 3.15 15.67 -3.06
N ASP A 27 2.25 15.44 -4.02
CA ASP A 27 0.88 15.97 -4.00
C ASP A 27 -0.10 14.84 -4.32
N PRO A 28 -0.97 14.44 -3.38
CA PRO A 28 -2.01 13.44 -3.64
C PRO A 28 -2.89 13.78 -4.85
N MET A 29 -3.13 15.06 -5.13
CA MET A 29 -4.06 15.53 -6.16
C MET A 29 -3.43 15.73 -7.53
N ARG A 30 -2.10 15.64 -7.66
CA ARG A 30 -1.36 15.91 -8.90
C ARG A 30 -0.30 14.84 -9.18
N GLY A 31 0.31 14.94 -10.35
CA GLY A 31 1.41 14.08 -10.77
C GLY A 31 0.98 12.66 -11.15
N TYR A 32 1.96 11.78 -11.24
CA TYR A 32 1.82 10.47 -11.86
C TYR A 32 0.64 9.64 -11.30
N LEU A 33 0.47 9.57 -9.99
CA LEU A 33 -0.62 8.78 -9.38
C LEU A 33 -2.00 9.39 -9.65
N ALA A 34 -2.12 10.72 -9.76
CA ALA A 34 -3.37 11.38 -10.11
C ALA A 34 -3.76 11.08 -11.57
N ASP A 35 -2.80 11.15 -12.49
CA ASP A 35 -2.97 10.83 -13.91
C ASP A 35 -3.30 9.34 -14.09
N ARG A 36 -2.55 8.46 -13.40
CA ARG A 36 -2.77 7.01 -13.41
C ARG A 36 -4.17 6.65 -12.92
N ARG A 37 -4.62 7.28 -11.84
CA ARG A 37 -5.99 7.10 -11.32
C ARG A 37 -7.02 7.50 -12.36
N GLN A 38 -6.85 8.63 -13.03
CA GLN A 38 -7.76 9.08 -14.08
C GLN A 38 -7.83 8.06 -15.22
N LEU A 39 -6.68 7.63 -15.76
CA LEU A 39 -6.62 6.63 -16.82
C LEU A 39 -7.28 5.30 -16.41
N LEU A 40 -7.05 4.84 -15.18
CA LEU A 40 -7.69 3.62 -14.66
C LEU A 40 -9.20 3.78 -14.54
N GLN A 41 -9.69 4.93 -14.09
CA GLN A 41 -11.13 5.22 -14.03
C GLN A 41 -11.77 5.25 -15.41
N GLU A 42 -11.13 5.94 -16.36
CA GLU A 42 -11.58 5.99 -17.75
C GLU A 42 -11.61 4.58 -18.35
N ALA A 43 -10.54 3.80 -18.17
CA ALA A 43 -10.49 2.41 -18.61
C ALA A 43 -11.64 1.59 -18.00
N ILE A 44 -11.81 1.60 -16.68
CA ILE A 44 -12.85 0.81 -16.00
C ILE A 44 -14.27 1.18 -16.49
N ASN A 45 -14.52 2.47 -16.73
CA ASN A 45 -15.83 2.97 -17.15
C ASN A 45 -16.07 2.89 -18.66
N HIS A 46 -15.02 2.65 -19.46
CA HIS A 46 -15.14 2.59 -20.91
C HIS A 46 -16.01 1.40 -21.35
N PRO A 47 -16.93 1.56 -22.32
CA PRO A 47 -17.81 0.48 -22.76
C PRO A 47 -17.08 -0.79 -23.21
N GLU A 48 -15.93 -0.65 -23.88
CA GLU A 48 -15.13 -1.79 -24.34
C GLU A 48 -14.54 -2.63 -23.21
N SER A 49 -14.35 -2.05 -22.02
CA SER A 49 -13.82 -2.79 -20.88
C SER A 49 -14.79 -3.87 -20.40
N ARG A 50 -16.08 -3.78 -20.76
CA ARG A 50 -17.07 -4.85 -20.54
C ARG A 50 -16.74 -6.12 -21.31
N ASN A 51 -15.98 -6.01 -22.41
CA ASN A 51 -15.55 -7.14 -23.23
C ASN A 51 -14.25 -7.77 -22.73
N LEU A 52 -13.58 -7.18 -21.73
CA LEU A 52 -12.39 -7.76 -21.14
C LEU A 52 -12.75 -9.00 -20.31
N PRO A 53 -11.87 -10.02 -20.29
CA PRO A 53 -11.94 -11.10 -19.32
C PRO A 53 -12.17 -10.58 -17.89
N LEU A 54 -12.92 -11.32 -17.08
CA LEU A 54 -13.21 -10.92 -15.71
C LEU A 54 -11.92 -10.62 -14.91
N ALA A 55 -10.91 -11.46 -15.05
CA ALA A 55 -9.62 -11.30 -14.38
C ALA A 55 -8.93 -9.96 -14.70
N ASP A 56 -9.02 -9.51 -15.96
CA ASP A 56 -8.41 -8.24 -16.40
C ASP A 56 -9.18 -7.04 -15.84
N ARG A 57 -10.52 -7.11 -15.81
CA ARG A 57 -11.35 -6.08 -15.18
C ARG A 57 -11.06 -5.96 -13.69
N GLU A 58 -10.93 -7.08 -13.00
CA GLU A 58 -10.58 -7.08 -11.58
C GLU A 58 -9.14 -6.58 -11.35
N ALA A 59 -8.21 -6.86 -12.26
CA ALA A 59 -6.84 -6.34 -12.17
C ALA A 59 -6.82 -4.80 -12.23
N LEU A 60 -7.58 -4.20 -13.15
CA LEU A 60 -7.73 -2.73 -13.22
C LEU A 60 -8.32 -2.16 -11.93
N GLN A 61 -9.33 -2.83 -11.36
CA GLN A 61 -9.94 -2.39 -10.10
C GLN A 61 -8.98 -2.49 -8.92
N ARG A 62 -8.22 -3.60 -8.80
CA ARG A 62 -7.19 -3.77 -7.78
C ARG A 62 -6.11 -2.71 -7.90
N GLU A 63 -5.65 -2.44 -9.12
CA GLU A 63 -4.64 -1.41 -9.35
C GLU A 63 -5.17 -0.01 -8.97
N LEU A 64 -6.41 0.33 -9.36
CA LEU A 64 -7.03 1.60 -8.97
C LEU A 64 -7.11 1.74 -7.44
N ALA A 65 -7.44 0.65 -6.75
CA ALA A 65 -7.52 0.62 -5.30
C ALA A 65 -6.14 0.85 -4.65
N ILE A 66 -5.07 0.28 -5.20
CA ILE A 66 -3.68 0.52 -4.75
C ILE A 66 -3.30 1.99 -4.99
N VAL A 67 -3.59 2.53 -6.18
CA VAL A 67 -3.29 3.93 -6.53
C VAL A 67 -3.95 4.90 -5.55
N TYR A 68 -5.20 4.67 -5.17
CA TYR A 68 -5.85 5.50 -4.14
C TYR A 68 -5.12 5.46 -2.80
N ARG A 69 -4.75 4.26 -2.32
CA ARG A 69 -4.00 4.08 -1.06
C ARG A 69 -2.65 4.76 -1.08
N LEU A 70 -1.92 4.65 -2.18
CA LEU A 70 -0.63 5.31 -2.35
C LEU A 70 -0.77 6.83 -2.32
N ARG A 71 -1.75 7.40 -3.02
CA ARG A 71 -1.97 8.86 -3.07
C ARG A 71 -2.13 9.48 -1.69
N VAL A 72 -2.82 8.80 -0.78
CA VAL A 72 -3.10 9.30 0.57
C VAL A 72 -2.28 8.61 1.65
N PHE A 73 -1.24 7.85 1.28
CA PHE A 73 -0.52 6.95 2.19
C PHE A 73 -0.07 7.64 3.49
N SER A 74 0.74 8.69 3.37
CA SER A 74 1.34 9.38 4.52
C SER A 74 0.36 10.30 5.27
N THR A 75 -0.80 10.60 4.67
CA THR A 75 -1.77 11.57 5.23
C THR A 75 -2.94 10.89 5.91
N HIS A 76 -3.34 9.72 5.43
CA HIS A 76 -4.51 9.00 5.92
C HIS A 76 -4.18 7.54 6.25
N VAL A 77 -3.63 6.76 5.31
CA VAL A 77 -3.43 5.31 5.52
C VAL A 77 -2.60 5.03 6.76
N THR A 78 -1.43 5.65 6.91
CA THR A 78 -0.56 5.40 8.05
C THR A 78 -1.14 5.89 9.37
N VAL A 79 -1.84 7.03 9.35
CA VAL A 79 -2.51 7.62 10.53
C VAL A 79 -3.62 6.70 11.02
N GLN A 80 -4.48 6.23 10.10
CA GLN A 80 -5.56 5.31 10.43
C GLN A 80 -5.03 3.95 10.88
N PHE A 81 -4.00 3.42 10.19
CA PHE A 81 -3.35 2.16 10.54
C PHE A 81 -2.76 2.19 11.94
N GLU A 82 -2.01 3.25 12.29
CA GLU A 82 -1.44 3.40 13.62
C GLU A 82 -2.53 3.53 14.69
N ARG A 83 -3.60 4.27 14.40
CA ARG A 83 -4.72 4.44 15.34
C ARG A 83 -5.47 3.14 15.59
N GLU A 84 -5.83 2.43 14.53
CA GLU A 84 -6.63 1.19 14.59
C GLU A 84 -5.83 0.06 15.26
N PHE A 85 -4.55 -0.07 14.91
CA PHE A 85 -3.72 -1.21 15.30
C PHE A 85 -2.68 -0.90 16.36
N ARG A 86 -2.79 0.24 17.05
CA ARG A 86 -1.84 0.68 18.10
C ARG A 86 -1.46 -0.45 19.05
N SER A 87 -2.45 -1.16 19.59
CA SER A 87 -2.22 -2.22 20.58
C SER A 87 -1.44 -3.41 20.00
N GLN A 88 -1.68 -3.80 18.75
CA GLN A 88 -0.89 -4.83 18.07
C GLN A 88 0.53 -4.35 17.80
N ILE A 89 0.69 -3.09 17.34
CA ILE A 89 1.99 -2.48 17.08
C ILE A 89 2.82 -2.47 18.37
N ASP A 90 2.27 -1.93 19.46
CA ASP A 90 2.96 -1.82 20.74
C ASP A 90 3.42 -3.19 21.25
N ARG A 91 2.53 -4.20 21.22
CA ARG A 91 2.85 -5.56 21.66
C ARG A 91 3.92 -6.21 20.80
N GLY A 92 3.74 -6.23 19.47
CA GLY A 92 4.67 -6.89 18.56
C GLY A 92 6.08 -6.30 18.65
N TYR A 93 6.22 -4.96 18.66
CA TYR A 93 7.51 -4.29 18.85
C TYR A 93 8.12 -4.58 20.23
N SER A 94 7.33 -4.52 21.29
CA SER A 94 7.82 -4.75 22.66
C SER A 94 8.31 -6.19 22.85
N THR A 95 7.65 -7.20 22.26
CA THR A 95 8.11 -8.60 22.36
C THR A 95 9.47 -8.84 21.71
N LEU A 96 9.83 -8.02 20.73
CA LEU A 96 11.14 -8.04 20.10
C LEU A 96 12.17 -7.16 20.82
N GLY A 97 11.76 -6.37 21.82
CA GLY A 97 12.61 -5.41 22.52
C GLY A 97 12.92 -4.16 21.68
N LEU A 98 12.07 -3.85 20.70
CA LEU A 98 12.22 -2.71 19.81
C LEU A 98 11.39 -1.53 20.32
N ALA A 99 11.90 -0.30 20.09
CA ALA A 99 11.09 0.90 20.27
C ALA A 99 9.93 0.93 19.26
N VAL A 100 8.75 1.29 19.74
CA VAL A 100 7.53 1.42 18.94
C VAL A 100 7.65 2.64 18.01
N PRO A 101 7.54 2.47 16.68
CA PRO A 101 7.59 3.58 15.74
C PRO A 101 6.27 4.36 15.71
N ARG A 102 6.34 5.59 15.18
CA ARG A 102 5.17 6.42 14.89
C ARG A 102 4.80 6.36 13.41
N PHE A 103 4.11 5.29 13.01
CA PHE A 103 3.79 5.05 11.59
C PHE A 103 3.00 6.18 10.93
N GLY A 104 2.07 6.82 11.64
CA GLY A 104 1.20 7.90 11.16
C GLY A 104 1.92 9.17 10.72
N HIS A 105 3.23 9.25 10.93
CA HIS A 105 4.07 10.34 10.43
C HIS A 105 5.09 9.88 9.38
N MET A 106 5.08 8.60 9.00
CA MET A 106 6.03 8.03 8.06
C MET A 106 5.57 8.19 6.62
N SER A 107 6.52 8.53 5.78
CA SER A 107 6.45 8.34 4.33
C SER A 107 6.44 6.85 3.97
N ARG A 108 6.17 6.58 2.69
CA ARG A 108 6.18 5.23 2.13
C ARG A 108 7.51 4.51 2.34
N SER A 109 8.61 5.17 2.00
CA SER A 109 9.97 4.65 2.17
C SER A 109 10.31 4.37 3.62
N GLU A 110 9.95 5.29 4.53
CA GLU A 110 10.22 5.13 5.97
C GLU A 110 9.44 3.95 6.55
N ALA A 111 8.16 3.82 6.21
CA ALA A 111 7.34 2.70 6.66
C ALA A 111 7.90 1.36 6.15
N LEU A 112 8.33 1.28 4.88
CA LEU A 112 8.91 0.05 4.33
C LEU A 112 10.27 -0.29 4.95
N ALA A 113 11.12 0.71 5.20
CA ALA A 113 12.39 0.52 5.91
C ALA A 113 12.15 0.02 7.35
N GLU A 114 11.15 0.57 8.03
CA GLU A 114 10.79 0.17 9.38
C GLU A 114 10.24 -1.27 9.44
N ILE A 115 9.45 -1.68 8.44
CA ILE A 115 9.00 -3.08 8.30
C ILE A 115 10.19 -4.01 8.06
N ALA A 116 11.14 -3.62 7.21
CA ALA A 116 12.35 -4.42 6.98
C ALA A 116 13.19 -4.58 8.27
N ARG A 117 13.32 -3.50 9.06
CA ARG A 117 13.98 -3.54 10.38
C ARG A 117 13.28 -4.49 11.35
N PHE A 118 11.95 -4.47 11.37
CA PHE A 118 11.15 -5.41 12.17
C PHE A 118 11.35 -6.87 11.71
N GLU A 119 11.34 -7.12 10.40
CA GLU A 119 11.57 -8.43 9.79
C GLU A 119 12.96 -9.01 10.12
N GLU A 120 13.99 -8.17 10.13
CA GLU A 120 15.35 -8.57 10.54
C GLU A 120 15.39 -9.00 12.01
N ALA A 121 14.80 -8.22 12.91
CA ALA A 121 14.70 -8.56 14.33
C ALA A 121 13.89 -9.85 14.56
N LEU A 122 12.83 -10.06 13.78
CA LEU A 122 12.03 -11.27 13.82
C LEU A 122 12.85 -12.49 13.39
N ARG A 123 13.56 -12.42 12.26
CA ARG A 123 14.42 -13.51 11.74
C ARG A 123 15.59 -13.84 12.65
N GLY A 124 16.12 -12.86 13.39
CA GLY A 124 17.18 -13.05 14.37
C GLY A 124 16.77 -13.93 15.56
N ARG A 125 15.47 -14.23 15.73
CA ARG A 125 14.98 -15.13 16.78
C ARG A 125 14.71 -16.53 16.22
N GLY A 126 15.28 -17.55 16.87
CA GLY A 126 15.03 -18.95 16.49
C GLY A 126 13.57 -19.39 16.63
N SER A 127 12.82 -18.78 17.55
CA SER A 127 11.37 -18.94 17.67
C SER A 127 10.73 -17.59 18.00
N PRO A 128 10.19 -16.87 17.00
CA PRO A 128 9.61 -15.55 17.22
C PRO A 128 8.30 -15.62 18.02
N PRO A 129 8.06 -14.69 18.97
CA PRO A 129 6.79 -14.59 19.70
C PRO A 129 5.58 -14.53 18.76
N ALA A 130 4.42 -15.01 19.22
CA ALA A 130 3.20 -15.04 18.40
C ALA A 130 2.78 -13.63 17.99
N GLU A 131 2.81 -12.69 18.92
CA GLU A 131 2.46 -11.27 18.73
C GLU A 131 3.35 -10.60 17.67
N ALA A 132 4.64 -10.96 17.64
CA ALA A 132 5.56 -10.44 16.63
C ALA A 132 5.25 -10.98 15.23
N ARG A 133 4.86 -12.26 15.12
CA ARG A 133 4.45 -12.88 13.85
C ARG A 133 3.12 -12.32 13.35
N GLU A 134 2.15 -12.13 14.24
CA GLU A 134 0.86 -11.52 13.92
C GLU A 134 1.04 -10.07 13.46
N LEU A 135 1.87 -9.29 14.16
CA LEU A 135 2.20 -7.94 13.72
C LEU A 135 2.92 -7.93 12.38
N HIS A 136 3.82 -8.89 12.11
CA HIS A 136 4.49 -9.00 10.81
C HIS A 136 3.49 -9.21 9.66
N ASP A 137 2.51 -10.10 9.81
CA ASP A 137 1.45 -10.31 8.80
C ASP A 137 0.64 -9.02 8.61
N LEU A 138 0.28 -8.35 9.70
CA LEU A 138 -0.49 -7.12 9.68
C LEU A 138 0.26 -5.97 8.98
N LEU A 139 1.54 -5.77 9.30
CA LEU A 139 2.41 -4.79 8.66
C LEU A 139 2.60 -5.10 7.17
N THR A 140 2.76 -6.38 6.83
CA THR A 140 2.92 -6.84 5.46
C THR A 140 1.66 -6.61 4.63
N ARG A 141 0.50 -7.01 5.13
CA ARG A 141 -0.77 -6.83 4.41
C ARG A 141 -1.19 -5.37 4.36
N GLY A 142 -1.17 -4.68 5.51
CA GLY A 142 -1.68 -3.33 5.64
C GLY A 142 -0.76 -2.27 5.05
N LEU A 143 0.47 -2.20 5.55
CA LEU A 143 1.40 -1.17 5.10
C LEU A 143 2.13 -1.63 3.85
N ARG A 144 2.84 -2.76 3.80
CA ARG A 144 3.63 -3.14 2.61
C ARG A 144 2.77 -3.41 1.37
N ASN A 145 1.71 -4.21 1.46
CA ASN A 145 0.93 -4.64 0.30
C ASN A 145 -0.31 -3.77 0.03
N LEU A 146 -0.70 -2.92 0.99
CA LEU A 146 -1.88 -2.05 0.88
C LEU A 146 -3.17 -2.83 0.61
N SER A 147 -3.29 -4.02 1.20
CA SER A 147 -4.43 -4.91 1.00
C SER A 147 -5.73 -4.29 1.53
N GLU A 148 -6.82 -4.46 0.78
CA GLU A 148 -8.11 -3.79 1.04
C GLU A 148 -8.82 -4.26 2.31
N ASP A 149 -8.54 -5.47 2.74
CA ASP A 149 -9.03 -6.07 3.98
C ASP A 149 -8.41 -5.47 5.25
N VAL A 150 -7.21 -4.90 5.16
CA VAL A 150 -6.53 -4.22 6.27
C VAL A 150 -6.59 -2.70 6.13
N VAL A 151 -6.51 -2.18 4.90
CA VAL A 151 -6.65 -0.76 4.57
C VAL A 151 -7.95 -0.58 3.78
N PRO A 152 -9.11 -0.47 4.43
CA PRO A 152 -10.39 -0.38 3.74
C PRO A 152 -10.55 0.95 3.00
N ARG A 153 -11.50 0.99 2.05
CA ARG A 153 -11.82 2.22 1.30
C ARG A 153 -12.28 3.38 2.17
N SER A 154 -12.82 3.11 3.36
CA SER A 154 -13.26 4.13 4.30
C SER A 154 -12.11 4.96 4.89
N TRP A 155 -10.86 4.56 4.67
CA TRP A 155 -9.68 5.33 5.09
C TRP A 155 -9.15 6.28 4.00
N LEU A 156 -9.70 6.23 2.79
CA LEU A 156 -9.13 6.89 1.59
C LEU A 156 -9.76 8.24 1.29
#